data_AF-A0A933P7P8-F1
#
_entry.id   AF-A0A933P7P8-F1
#
_cell.length_a   1.000
_cell.length_b   1.000
_cell.length_c   1.000
_cell.angle_alpha   90.00
_cell.angle_beta   90.00
_cell.angle_gamma   90.00
#
_symmetry.space_group_name_H-M   'P 1'
#
loop_
_entity.id
_entity.type
_entity.pdbx_description
1 polymer ?
#
loop_
_entity_poly.entity_id
_entity_poly.type
_entity_poly.pdbx_seq_one_letter_code
_entity_poly.pdbx_strand_id
1 'polypeptide(L)'
;APPSGHPAPILFYAVRRRHDAIALDELEMAHALGYIQLHLHCSTEGSRMTRAHLADAVGAAGLRHAHVVICGPTALVHEMDAAARALGARRVHHEDFDMRQGFGPDLSVPVADLVESVRIPGTR
;
A
#
# COMPACT_ATOMS: atom_id res chain seq x y z
N ALA A 1 -1.62 15.53 14.60
CA ALA A 1 -0.75 16.33 13.73
C ALA A 1 0.44 15.45 13.34
N PRO A 2 0.90 15.48 12.07
CA PRO A 2 2.08 14.73 11.66
C PRO A 2 3.29 15.13 12.52
N PRO A 3 4.21 14.20 12.81
CA PRO A 3 5.41 14.50 13.59
C PRO A 3 6.24 15.58 12.88
N SER A 4 6.59 16.64 13.61
CA SER A 4 7.30 17.79 13.06
C SER A 4 8.73 17.41 12.65
N GLY A 5 9.04 17.50 11.35
CA GLY A 5 10.42 17.47 10.84
C GLY A 5 10.67 16.63 9.59
N HIS A 6 9.74 15.76 9.19
CA HIS A 6 9.89 14.92 7.98
C HIS A 6 8.76 15.18 6.97
N PRO A 7 9.05 15.12 5.66
CA PRO A 7 8.00 15.18 4.66
C PRO A 7 7.04 14.00 4.85
N ALA A 8 5.75 14.23 4.61
CA ALA A 8 4.75 13.17 4.66
C ALA A 8 5.13 12.06 3.67
N PRO A 9 5.06 10.77 4.07
CA PRO A 9 5.36 9.67 3.18
C PRO A 9 4.39 9.64 1.99
N ILE A 10 4.89 9.21 0.84
CA ILE A 10 4.13 9.06 -0.40
C ILE A 10 3.62 7.62 -0.50
N LEU A 11 2.30 7.45 -0.63
CA LEU A 11 1.65 6.18 -0.88
C LEU A 11 1.08 6.16 -2.29
N PHE A 12 1.60 5.27 -3.14
CA PHE A 12 0.95 4.91 -4.39
C PHE A 12 0.05 3.71 -4.17
N TYR A 13 -1.24 3.83 -4.45
CA TYR A 13 -2.20 2.76 -4.26
C TYR A 13 -2.87 2.40 -5.58
N ALA A 14 -2.48 1.25 -6.14
CA ALA A 14 -3.02 0.77 -7.41
C ALA A 14 -4.15 -0.23 -7.17
N VAL A 15 -5.34 0.07 -7.69
CA VAL A 15 -6.54 -0.76 -7.53
C VAL A 15 -7.23 -0.98 -8.87
N ARG A 16 -8.04 -2.04 -8.96
CA ARG A 16 -8.83 -2.30 -10.15
C ARG A 16 -9.98 -1.30 -10.27
N ARG A 17 -10.83 -1.26 -9.24
CA ARG A 17 -11.98 -0.37 -9.07
C ARG A 17 -11.86 0.32 -7.72
N ARG A 18 -12.35 1.55 -7.62
CA ARG A 18 -12.28 2.32 -6.38
C ARG A 18 -13.02 1.68 -5.20
N HIS A 19 -14.18 1.05 -5.44
CA HIS A 19 -14.93 0.35 -4.38
C HIS A 19 -14.29 -0.97 -3.93
N ASP A 20 -13.35 -1.52 -4.69
CA ASP A 20 -12.59 -2.73 -4.32
C ASP A 20 -11.40 -2.38 -3.40
N ALA A 21 -11.13 -1.08 -3.18
CA ALA A 21 -9.98 -0.60 -2.42
C ALA A 21 -10.21 -0.77 -0.92
N ILE A 22 -9.34 -1.52 -0.26
CA ILE A 22 -9.39 -1.77 1.18
C ILE A 22 -8.96 -0.49 1.90
N ALA A 23 -9.74 -0.08 2.90
CA ALA A 23 -9.49 1.07 3.77
C ALA A 23 -9.28 2.40 3.01
N LEU A 24 -9.91 2.57 1.85
CA LEU A 24 -9.71 3.77 1.03
C LEU A 24 -10.17 5.04 1.76
N ASP A 25 -11.30 4.99 2.45
CA ASP A 25 -11.84 6.15 3.17
C ASP A 25 -10.87 6.62 4.27
N GLU A 26 -10.24 5.69 4.98
CA GLU A 26 -9.22 5.97 5.99
C GLU A 26 -7.94 6.55 5.37
N LEU A 27 -7.50 6.04 4.22
CA LEU A 27 -6.34 6.55 3.51
C LEU A 27 -6.59 7.97 2.98
N GLU A 28 -7.79 8.25 2.49
CA GLU A 28 -8.17 9.59 2.03
C GLU A 28 -8.29 10.57 3.19
N MET A 29 -8.84 10.14 4.32
CA MET A 29 -8.83 10.92 5.54
C MET A 29 -7.39 11.22 6.00
N ALA A 30 -6.51 10.23 6.00
CA ALA A 30 -5.10 10.40 6.36
C ALA A 30 -4.38 11.38 5.42
N HIS A 31 -4.71 11.34 4.12
CA HIS A 31 -4.21 12.30 3.15
C HIS A 31 -4.72 13.72 3.41
N ALA A 32 -6.02 13.88 3.64
CA ALA A 32 -6.64 15.18 3.95
C ALA A 32 -6.09 15.80 5.23
N LEU A 33 -5.71 14.97 6.21
CA LEU A 33 -5.07 15.39 7.46
C LEU A 33 -3.55 15.60 7.34
N GLY A 34 -2.97 15.38 6.16
CA GLY A 34 -1.54 15.58 5.88
C GLY A 34 -0.61 14.52 6.47
N TYR A 35 -1.14 13.35 6.87
CA TYR A 35 -0.31 12.24 7.36
C TYR A 35 0.42 11.51 6.24
N ILE A 36 -0.18 11.47 5.03
CA ILE A 36 0.39 10.83 3.84
C ILE A 36 0.10 11.67 2.58
N GLN A 37 0.88 11.47 1.52
CA GLN A 37 0.55 11.92 0.17
C GLN A 37 0.03 10.72 -0.62
N LEU A 38 -1.29 10.67 -0.88
CA LEU A 38 -1.93 9.54 -1.55
C LEU A 38 -2.03 9.76 -3.06
N HIS A 39 -1.47 8.82 -3.83
CA HIS A 39 -1.62 8.72 -5.28
C HIS A 39 -2.43 7.46 -5.62
N LEU A 40 -3.75 7.60 -5.74
CA LEU A 40 -4.64 6.50 -6.12
C LEU A 40 -4.65 6.31 -7.64
N HIS A 41 -4.44 5.07 -8.08
CA HIS A 41 -4.51 4.66 -9.49
C HIS A 41 -5.58 3.59 -9.68
N CYS A 42 -6.70 3.97 -10.30
CA CYS A 42 -7.81 3.07 -10.60
C CYS A 42 -7.79 2.63 -12.06
N SER A 43 -7.44 1.37 -12.32
CA SER A 43 -7.22 0.89 -13.70
C SER A 43 -8.50 0.83 -14.55
N THR A 44 -9.68 0.63 -13.96
CA THR A 44 -10.96 0.68 -14.70
C THR A 44 -11.41 2.10 -15.03
N GLU A 45 -10.83 3.10 -14.35
CA GLU A 45 -11.04 4.53 -14.64
C GLU A 45 -9.96 5.06 -15.60
N GLY A 46 -9.18 4.16 -16.23
CA GLY A 46 -8.12 4.52 -17.17
C GLY A 46 -6.80 4.93 -16.52
N SER A 47 -6.69 4.90 -15.18
CA SER A 47 -5.47 5.24 -14.45
C SER A 47 -4.73 3.98 -14.01
N ARG A 48 -3.82 3.49 -14.85
CA ARG A 48 -2.84 2.45 -14.44
C ARG A 48 -1.61 3.11 -13.87
N MET A 49 -1.12 2.59 -12.73
CA MET A 49 0.17 3.00 -12.19
C MET A 49 1.30 2.66 -13.18
N THR A 50 2.26 3.56 -13.31
CA THR A 50 3.39 3.44 -14.24
C THR A 50 4.62 4.10 -13.63
N ARG A 51 5.78 3.86 -14.23
CA ARG A 51 7.05 4.49 -13.83
C ARG A 51 7.02 6.03 -13.89
N ALA A 52 6.25 6.59 -14.83
CA ALA A 52 6.13 8.04 -14.99
C ALA A 52 5.50 8.68 -13.75
N HIS A 53 4.44 8.07 -13.20
CA HIS A 53 3.80 8.55 -11.98
C HIS A 53 4.78 8.62 -10.80
N LEU A 54 5.67 7.64 -10.69
CA LEU A 54 6.70 7.64 -9.64
C LEU A 54 7.70 8.78 -9.85
N ALA A 55 8.16 8.98 -11.09
CA ALA A 55 9.09 10.06 -11.44
C ALA A 55 8.48 11.45 -11.21
N ASP A 56 7.22 11.65 -11.61
CA ASP A 56 6.51 12.91 -11.48
C ASP A 56 6.31 13.31 -10.01
N ALA A 57 5.99 12.36 -9.15
CA ALA A 57 5.76 12.63 -7.72
C ALA A 57 7.05 12.99 -6.96
N VAL A 58 8.18 12.36 -7.29
CA VAL A 58 9.46 12.58 -6.59
C VAL A 58 10.28 13.71 -7.21
N GLY A 59 9.99 14.05 -8.47
CA GLY A 59 10.66 15.08 -9.25
C GLY A 59 12.19 14.92 -9.31
N ALA A 60 12.88 16.05 -9.44
CA ALA A 60 14.34 16.07 -9.57
C ALA A 60 15.09 15.57 -8.31
N ALA A 61 14.42 15.53 -7.16
CA ALA A 61 15.04 15.01 -5.93
C ALA A 61 15.28 13.49 -6.01
N GLY A 62 14.46 12.78 -6.78
CA GLY A 62 14.51 11.32 -6.90
C GLY A 62 14.31 10.61 -5.56
N LEU A 63 14.80 9.37 -5.46
CA LEU A 63 14.62 8.48 -4.32
C LEU A 63 15.92 8.14 -3.59
N ARG A 64 17.01 8.88 -3.85
CA ARG A 64 18.35 8.60 -3.30
C ARG A 64 18.43 8.48 -1.78
N HIS A 65 17.57 9.20 -1.07
CA HIS A 65 17.48 9.18 0.40
C HIS A 65 16.21 8.50 0.92
N ALA A 66 15.34 8.04 0.02
CA ALA A 66 14.09 7.39 0.39
C ALA A 66 14.33 5.97 0.91
N HIS A 67 13.37 5.50 1.69
CA HIS A 67 13.17 4.08 1.98
C HIS A 67 11.89 3.68 1.27
N VAL A 68 12.00 2.72 0.35
CA VAL A 68 10.90 2.32 -0.52
C VAL A 68 10.44 0.93 -0.10
N VAL A 69 9.14 0.78 0.11
CA VAL A 69 8.49 -0.50 0.37
C VAL A 69 7.47 -0.74 -0.73
N ILE A 70 7.47 -1.94 -1.31
CA ILE A 70 6.61 -2.30 -2.44
C ILE A 70 5.91 -3.63 -2.12
N CYS A 71 4.60 -3.67 -2.27
CA CYS A 71 3.81 -4.89 -2.15
C CYS A 71 2.81 -4.97 -3.31
N GLY A 72 2.39 -6.19 -3.65
CA GLY A 72 1.37 -6.45 -4.66
C GLY A 72 1.78 -7.53 -5.67
N PRO A 73 1.10 -7.60 -6.83
CA PRO A 73 1.39 -8.60 -7.86
C PRO A 73 2.85 -8.53 -8.31
N THR A 74 3.49 -9.69 -8.52
CA THR A 74 4.92 -9.79 -8.90
C THR A 74 5.31 -8.86 -10.06
N ALA A 75 4.48 -8.75 -11.10
CA ALA A 75 4.76 -7.86 -12.22
C ALA A 75 4.83 -6.38 -11.82
N LEU A 76 3.93 -5.93 -10.93
CA LEU A 76 3.94 -4.56 -10.41
C LEU A 76 5.16 -4.34 -9.51
N VAL A 77 5.45 -5.30 -8.63
CA VAL A 77 6.61 -5.23 -7.74
C VAL A 77 7.90 -5.08 -8.55
N HIS A 78 8.11 -5.94 -9.55
CA HIS A 78 9.30 -5.88 -10.41
C HIS A 78 9.39 -4.56 -11.20
N GLU A 79 8.27 -4.08 -11.73
CA GLU A 79 8.25 -2.83 -12.49
C GLU A 79 8.58 -1.63 -11.60
N MET A 80 8.01 -1.57 -10.39
CA MET A 80 8.19 -0.46 -9.47
C MET A 80 9.54 -0.51 -8.76
N ASP A 81 10.11 -1.68 -8.49
CA ASP A 81 11.50 -1.81 -8.01
C ASP A 81 12.47 -1.23 -9.03
N ALA A 82 12.35 -1.65 -10.30
CA ALA A 82 13.20 -1.15 -11.37
C ALA A 82 13.07 0.37 -11.52
N ALA A 83 11.85 0.91 -11.44
CA ALA A 83 11.61 2.35 -11.49
C ALA A 83 12.22 3.08 -10.29
N ALA A 84 12.02 2.56 -9.07
CA ALA A 84 12.55 3.16 -7.85
C ALA A 84 14.09 3.19 -7.87
N ARG A 85 14.73 2.09 -8.29
CA ARG A 85 16.18 2.02 -8.44
C ARG A 85 16.71 2.97 -9.51
N ALA A 86 16.02 3.10 -10.64
CA ALA A 86 16.38 4.06 -11.69
C ALA A 86 16.29 5.51 -11.19
N LEU A 87 15.39 5.80 -10.24
CA LEU A 87 15.28 7.09 -9.55
C LEU A 87 16.26 7.24 -8.37
N GLY A 88 17.18 6.29 -8.20
CA GLY A 88 18.28 6.36 -7.23
C GLY A 88 18.00 5.70 -5.88
N ALA A 89 16.85 5.03 -5.69
CA ALA A 89 16.56 4.33 -4.45
C ALA A 89 17.61 3.25 -4.15
N ARG A 90 18.23 3.34 -2.96
CA ARG A 90 19.20 2.33 -2.48
C ARG A 90 18.60 1.32 -1.51
N ARG A 91 17.52 1.71 -0.82
CA ARG A 91 16.81 0.90 0.18
C ARG A 91 15.43 0.59 -0.35
N VAL A 92 15.28 -0.56 -0.99
CA VAL A 92 14.01 -1.05 -1.53
C VAL A 92 13.72 -2.40 -0.89
N HIS A 93 12.55 -2.55 -0.26
CA HIS A 93 12.08 -3.78 0.35
C HIS A 93 10.79 -4.20 -0.33
N HIS A 94 10.66 -5.50 -0.60
CA HIS A 94 9.44 -6.06 -1.15
C HIS A 94 8.83 -7.00 -0.13
N GLU A 95 7.51 -6.95 -0.02
CA GLU A 95 6.74 -8.03 0.57
C GLU A 95 5.97 -8.73 -0.55
N ASP A 96 6.18 -10.04 -0.65
CA ASP A 96 5.39 -10.91 -1.52
C ASP A 96 4.03 -11.21 -0.87
N PHE A 97 3.24 -10.15 -0.67
CA PHE A 97 1.85 -10.29 -0.26
C PHE A 97 0.97 -10.40 -1.51
N ASP A 98 0.98 -11.57 -2.13
CA ASP A 98 -0.02 -11.91 -3.13
C ASP A 98 -1.15 -12.69 -2.44
N MET A 99 -2.21 -11.98 -2.06
CA MET A 99 -3.44 -12.58 -1.49
C MET A 99 -4.09 -13.62 -2.44
N ARG A 100 -3.66 -13.67 -3.71
CA ARG A 100 -4.11 -14.67 -4.70
C ARG A 100 -3.21 -15.92 -4.74
N GLN A 101 -2.03 -15.89 -4.11
CA GLN A 101 -1.08 -17.02 -4.03
C GLN A 101 -1.32 -17.92 -2.81
N GLY A 102 -2.38 -17.69 -2.01
CA GLY A 102 -2.70 -18.52 -0.86
C GLY A 102 -1.74 -18.36 0.34
N PHE A 103 -0.81 -17.42 0.27
CA PHE A 103 0.08 -17.07 1.38
C PHE A 103 -0.37 -15.77 2.03
N GLY A 104 -0.79 -15.89 3.28
CA GLY A 104 -1.07 -14.82 4.24
C GLY A 104 -0.84 -15.37 5.65
N PRO A 105 -0.88 -14.55 6.71
CA PRO A 105 -0.83 -15.05 8.08
C PRO A 105 -1.93 -16.12 8.26
N ASP A 106 -1.59 -17.23 8.91
CA ASP A 106 -2.59 -18.23 9.27
C ASP A 106 -3.50 -17.63 10.34
N LEU A 107 -4.64 -17.13 9.90
CA LEU A 107 -5.65 -16.52 10.77
C LEU A 107 -6.63 -17.56 11.34
N SER A 108 -6.46 -18.85 11.06
CA SER A 108 -7.40 -19.88 11.51
C SER A 108 -7.52 -19.95 13.04
N VAL A 109 -6.39 -19.84 13.75
CA VAL A 109 -6.35 -19.86 15.23
C VAL A 109 -6.91 -18.56 15.82
N PRO A 110 -6.45 -17.34 15.42
CA PRO A 110 -7.02 -16.09 15.92
C PRO A 110 -8.53 -15.96 15.67
N VAL A 111 -9.03 -16.45 14.53
CA VAL A 111 -10.47 -16.42 14.22
C VAL A 111 -11.23 -17.43 15.07
N ALA A 112 -10.69 -18.63 15.30
CA ALA A 112 -11.31 -19.61 16.19
C ALA A 112 -11.44 -19.06 17.62
N ASP A 113 -10.39 -18.44 18.15
CA ASP A 113 -10.39 -17.82 19.48
C ASP A 113 -11.41 -16.67 19.58
N LEU A 114 -11.55 -15.88 18.50
CA LEU A 114 -12.55 -14.82 18.43
C LEU A 114 -13.98 -15.39 18.41
N VAL A 115 -14.23 -16.44 17.63
CA VAL A 115 -15.56 -17.09 17.56
C VAL A 115 -15.92 -17.74 18.89
N GLU A 116 -14.95 -18.34 19.57
CA GLU A 116 -15.16 -18.95 20.89
C GLU A 116 -15.39 -17.89 21.98
N SER A 117 -14.68 -16.76 21.93
CA SER A 117 -14.89 -15.65 22.87
C SER A 117 -16.18 -14.86 22.65
N VAL A 118 -16.76 -14.89 21.44
CA VAL A 118 -18.07 -14.28 21.11
C VAL A 118 -19.25 -15.22 21.36
N ARG A 119 -19.02 -16.52 21.62
CA ARG A 119 -20.07 -17.41 22.11
C ARG A 119 -20.52 -16.96 23.50
N ILE A 120 -21.60 -16.19 23.52
CA ILE A 120 -22.37 -15.87 24.73
C ILE A 120 -22.80 -17.20 25.36
N PRO A 121 -22.49 -17.47 26.65
CA PRO A 121 -23.03 -18.62 27.33
C PRO A 121 -24.54 -18.43 27.48
N GLY A 122 -25.36 -19.21 26.75
CA GLY A 122 -26.77 -19.40 27.14
C GLY A 122 -27.89 -19.29 26.12
N THR A 123 -27.68 -19.51 24.81
CA THR A 123 -28.82 -19.79 23.90
C THR A 123 -28.71 -21.20 23.34
N ARG A 124 -29.49 -22.11 23.95
CA ARG A 124 -29.99 -23.32 23.29
C ARG A 124 -31.07 -22.93 22.28
#